data_AF-A0A133ZUF2-F1
#
_entry.id   AF-A0A133ZUF2-F1
#
_cell.length_a   1.000
_cell.length_b   1.000
_cell.length_c   1.000
_cell.angle_alpha   90.00
_cell.angle_beta   90.00
_cell.angle_gamma   90.00
#
_symmetry.space_group_name_H-M   'P 1'
#
loop_
_entity.id
_entity.type
_entity.pdbx_description
1 polymer ?
#
loop_
_entity_poly.entity_id
_entity_poly.type
_entity_poly.pdbx_seq_one_letter_code
_entity_poly.pdbx_strand_id
1 'polypeptide(L)'
;MKPFKRTVEKVLAWIANIILIVITGFLSYGSFFKVSLLKDNQEFLNLFKDELAKNPNGVNLSAEQLLDYTIQGLKMYSVLLIVLVVVALLASFLMKKRILSGILFLLLAIVVAVGTVGVLIPVYLLYFIVAIMLFVRKENPAEYQETVNYL
;
A
#
# COMPACT_ATOMS: atom_id res chain seq x y z
N MET A 1 -31.64 -0.75 21.27
CA MET A 1 -30.83 -0.19 20.16
C MET A 1 -30.28 -1.36 19.35
N LYS A 2 -30.50 -1.41 18.02
CA LYS A 2 -29.98 -2.52 17.18
C LYS A 2 -28.43 -2.52 17.21
N PRO A 3 -27.75 -3.68 17.31
CA PRO A 3 -26.31 -3.73 17.17
C PRO A 3 -25.95 -3.24 15.76
N PHE A 4 -25.21 -2.14 15.68
CA PHE A 4 -24.72 -1.62 14.41
C PHE A 4 -23.67 -2.58 13.86
N LYS A 5 -23.97 -3.21 12.72
CA LYS A 5 -23.04 -4.10 12.04
C LYS A 5 -21.82 -3.29 11.56
N ARG A 6 -20.60 -3.77 11.82
CA ARG A 6 -19.32 -3.26 11.28
C ARG A 6 -19.16 -3.43 9.76
N THR A 7 -20.26 -3.52 9.03
CA THR A 7 -20.29 -3.77 7.59
C THR A 7 -19.61 -2.63 6.84
N VAL A 8 -19.84 -1.38 7.25
CA VAL A 8 -19.24 -0.21 6.59
C VAL A 8 -17.72 -0.19 6.72
N GLU A 9 -17.17 -0.38 7.93
CA GLU A 9 -15.72 -0.44 8.17
C GLU A 9 -15.06 -1.52 7.32
N LYS A 10 -15.67 -2.72 7.30
CA LYS A 10 -15.18 -3.85 6.51
C LYS A 10 -15.21 -3.56 5.01
N VAL A 11 -16.32 -3.02 4.50
CA VAL A 11 -16.46 -2.69 3.08
C VAL A 11 -15.43 -1.64 2.65
N LEU A 12 -15.25 -0.57 3.45
CA LEU A 12 -14.25 0.47 3.15
C LEU A 12 -12.82 -0.10 3.17
N ALA A 13 -12.48 -0.93 4.15
CA ALA A 13 -11.17 -1.57 4.21
C ALA A 13 -10.93 -2.49 3.01
N TRP A 14 -11.94 -3.26 2.59
CA TRP A 14 -11.83 -4.13 1.42
C TRP A 14 -11.69 -3.34 0.12
N ILE A 15 -12.42 -2.23 -0.05
CA ILE A 15 -12.26 -1.33 -1.20
C ILE A 15 -10.82 -0.80 -1.25
N ALA A 16 -10.30 -0.30 -0.14
CA ALA A 16 -8.92 0.18 -0.06
C ALA A 16 -7.90 -0.92 -0.39
N ASN A 17 -8.10 -2.13 0.15
CA ASN A 17 -7.23 -3.27 -0.12
C ASN A 17 -7.23 -3.67 -1.60
N ILE A 18 -8.40 -3.72 -2.25
CA ILE A 18 -8.50 -4.07 -3.67
C ILE A 18 -7.69 -3.07 -4.51
N ILE A 19 -7.84 -1.77 -4.27
CA ILE A 19 -7.09 -0.73 -4.97
C ILE A 19 -5.58 -0.91 -4.74
N LEU A 20 -5.16 -1.09 -3.48
CA LEU A 20 -3.76 -1.30 -3.14
C LEU A 20 -3.19 -2.56 -3.82
N ILE A 21 -3.93 -3.67 -3.82
CA ILE A 21 -3.54 -4.94 -4.46
C ILE A 21 -3.39 -4.78 -5.97
N VAL A 22 -4.35 -4.15 -6.65
CA VAL A 22 -4.28 -3.95 -8.11
C VAL A 22 -3.05 -3.13 -8.50
N ILE A 23 -2.82 -2.02 -7.81
CA ILE A 23 -1.66 -1.15 -8.10
C ILE A 23 -0.35 -1.86 -7.76
N THR A 24 -0.29 -2.54 -6.62
CA THR A 24 0.89 -3.30 -6.20
C THR A 24 1.18 -4.43 -7.17
N GLY A 25 0.16 -5.16 -7.63
CA GLY A 25 0.28 -6.23 -8.61
C GLY A 25 0.80 -5.73 -9.94
N PHE A 26 0.25 -4.61 -10.43
CA PHE A 26 0.73 -3.97 -11.67
C PHE A 26 2.20 -3.53 -11.56
N LEU A 27 2.56 -2.82 -10.49
CA LEU A 27 3.94 -2.35 -10.27
C LEU A 27 4.91 -3.50 -10.08
N SER A 28 4.54 -4.51 -9.28
CA SER A 28 5.38 -5.69 -9.03
C SER A 28 5.59 -6.48 -10.32
N TYR A 29 4.53 -6.68 -11.10
CA TYR A 29 4.64 -7.37 -12.39
C TYR A 29 5.60 -6.63 -13.33
N GLY A 30 5.44 -5.31 -13.45
CA GLY A 30 6.34 -4.46 -14.24
C GLY A 30 7.79 -4.55 -13.76
N SER A 31 8.02 -4.34 -12.46
CA SER A 31 9.36 -4.24 -11.87
C SER A 31 10.14 -5.55 -11.90
N PHE A 32 9.48 -6.69 -11.65
CA PHE A 32 10.14 -7.99 -11.58
C PHE A 32 10.28 -8.67 -12.94
N PHE A 33 9.30 -8.51 -13.83
CA PHE A 33 9.24 -9.31 -15.06
C PHE A 33 9.43 -8.53 -16.35
N LYS A 34 9.05 -7.24 -16.41
CA LYS A 34 9.09 -6.47 -17.66
C LYS A 34 10.28 -5.54 -17.79
N VAL A 35 10.76 -5.00 -16.68
CA VAL A 35 11.81 -3.97 -16.68
C VAL A 35 13.15 -4.49 -17.20
N SER A 36 13.48 -5.78 -17.05
CA SER A 36 14.69 -6.35 -17.64
C SER A 36 14.71 -6.24 -19.18
N LEU A 37 13.54 -6.33 -19.83
CA LEU A 37 13.41 -6.19 -21.28
C LEU A 37 13.78 -4.78 -21.77
N LEU A 38 13.62 -3.76 -20.93
CA LEU A 38 14.01 -2.38 -21.25
C LEU A 38 15.53 -2.22 -21.20
N LYS A 39 16.20 -2.87 -20.25
CA LYS A 39 17.66 -2.84 -20.12
C LYS A 39 18.33 -3.53 -21.31
N ASP A 40 17.75 -4.61 -21.81
CA ASP A 40 18.32 -5.38 -22.93
C ASP A 40 18.03 -4.75 -24.30
N ASN A 41 17.27 -3.65 -24.36
CA ASN A 41 16.96 -2.94 -25.60
C ASN A 41 18.00 -1.85 -25.90
N GLN A 42 18.86 -2.10 -26.89
CA GLN A 42 19.93 -1.19 -27.27
C GLN A 42 19.43 0.16 -27.81
N GLU A 43 18.28 0.18 -28.50
CA GLU A 43 17.68 1.43 -29.00
C GLU A 43 17.26 2.33 -27.84
N PHE A 44 16.60 1.74 -26.83
CA PHE A 44 16.23 2.45 -25.61
C PHE A 44 17.46 2.96 -24.85
N LEU A 45 18.49 2.13 -24.69
CA LEU A 45 19.73 2.53 -24.00
C LEU A 45 20.41 3.71 -24.69
N ASN A 46 20.47 3.72 -26.02
CA ASN A 46 21.06 4.83 -26.76
C ASN A 46 20.24 6.11 -26.59
N LEU A 47 18.92 6.04 -26.73
CA LEU A 47 18.03 7.18 -26.48
C LEU A 47 18.16 7.73 -25.05
N PHE A 48 18.24 6.84 -24.06
CA PHE A 48 18.39 7.23 -22.67
C PHE A 48 19.73 7.92 -22.40
N LYS A 49 20.83 7.45 -23.01
CA LYS A 49 22.14 8.12 -22.95
C LYS A 49 22.10 9.51 -23.55
N ASP A 50 21.51 9.64 -24.73
CA ASP A 50 21.38 10.94 -25.41
C ASP A 50 20.59 11.94 -24.56
N GLU A 51 19.52 11.47 -23.90
CA GLU A 51 18.72 12.34 -23.02
C GLU A 51 19.49 12.77 -21.76
N LEU A 52 20.27 11.88 -21.16
CA LEU A 52 21.12 12.23 -20.02
C LEU A 52 22.24 13.21 -20.41
N ALA A 53 22.82 13.06 -21.60
CA ALA A 53 23.87 13.95 -22.12
C ALA A 53 23.38 15.40 -22.33
N LYS A 54 22.07 15.60 -22.53
CA LYS A 54 21.46 16.94 -22.65
C LYS A 54 21.39 17.69 -21.32
N ASN A 55 21.62 17.03 -20.19
CA ASN A 55 21.52 17.65 -18.87
C ASN A 55 22.92 17.93 -18.27
N PRO A 56 23.48 19.15 -18.43
CA PRO A 56 24.81 19.48 -17.93
C PRO A 56 24.92 19.50 -16.40
N ASN A 57 23.80 19.52 -15.68
CA ASN A 57 23.74 19.40 -14.21
C ASN A 57 23.37 17.97 -13.76
N GLY A 58 23.54 16.99 -14.65
CA GLY A 58 23.20 15.59 -14.40
C GLY A 58 24.02 14.95 -13.27
N VAL A 59 23.50 13.84 -12.77
CA VAL A 59 24.19 13.04 -11.75
C VAL A 59 25.46 12.42 -12.35
N ASN A 60 26.57 12.40 -11.61
CA ASN A 60 27.85 11.82 -12.05
C ASN A 60 27.83 10.28 -12.04
N LEU A 61 26.88 9.70 -12.78
CA LEU A 61 26.66 8.27 -12.94
C LEU A 61 26.50 7.96 -14.43
N SER A 62 26.95 6.79 -14.88
CA SER A 62 26.67 6.36 -16.24
C SER A 62 25.17 6.09 -16.42
N ALA A 63 24.70 6.14 -17.67
CA ALA A 63 23.32 5.84 -18.01
C ALA A 63 22.90 4.44 -17.55
N GLU A 64 23.77 3.45 -17.71
CA GLU A 64 23.56 2.08 -17.26
C GLU A 64 23.46 1.99 -15.74
N GLN A 65 24.31 2.71 -15.01
CA GLN A 65 24.27 2.75 -13.55
C GLN A 65 22.97 3.39 -13.04
N LEU A 66 22.56 4.52 -13.65
CA LEU A 66 21.29 5.18 -13.33
C LEU A 66 20.10 4.27 -13.59
N LEU A 67 20.07 3.57 -14.73
CA LEU A 67 19.04 2.58 -15.02
C LEU A 67 19.06 1.46 -13.98
N ASP A 68 20.21 0.87 -13.68
CA ASP A 68 20.31 -0.22 -12.72
C ASP A 68 19.80 0.17 -11.33
N TYR A 69 20.17 1.36 -10.84
CA TYR A 69 19.64 1.89 -9.58
C TYR A 69 18.14 2.17 -9.64
N THR A 70 17.64 2.68 -10.76
CA THR A 70 16.21 2.92 -10.94
C THR A 70 15.42 1.61 -10.92
N ILE A 71 15.91 0.59 -11.62
CA ILE A 71 15.32 -0.76 -11.67
C ILE A 71 15.34 -1.40 -10.28
N GLN A 72 16.48 -1.33 -9.59
CA GLN A 72 16.63 -1.86 -8.24
C GLN A 72 15.71 -1.12 -7.26
N GLY A 73 15.63 0.21 -7.34
CA GLY A 73 14.75 1.04 -6.55
C GLY A 73 13.28 0.67 -6.79
N LEU A 74 12.87 0.48 -8.04
CA LEU A 74 11.52 0.07 -8.37
C LEU A 74 11.18 -1.32 -7.81
N LYS A 75 12.11 -2.29 -7.89
CA LYS A 75 11.92 -3.62 -7.26
C LYS A 75 11.78 -3.50 -5.74
N MET A 76 12.64 -2.74 -5.09
CA MET A 76 12.59 -2.53 -3.64
C MET A 76 11.28 -1.87 -3.23
N TYR A 77 10.83 -0.88 -3.99
CA TYR A 77 9.56 -0.20 -3.78
C TYR A 77 8.36 -1.17 -3.95
N SER A 78 8.38 -2.03 -4.96
CA SER A 78 7.38 -3.08 -5.15
C SER A 78 7.33 -4.05 -3.96
N VAL A 79 8.49 -4.46 -3.40
CA VAL A 79 8.54 -5.31 -2.19
C VAL A 79 7.88 -4.60 -1.00
N LEU A 80 8.16 -3.31 -0.80
CA LEU A 80 7.53 -2.52 0.26
C LEU A 80 6.01 -2.51 0.11
N LEU A 81 5.48 -2.29 -1.10
CA LEU A 81 4.03 -2.32 -1.34
C LEU A 81 3.42 -3.71 -1.08
N ILE A 82 4.11 -4.79 -1.45
CA ILE A 82 3.67 -6.17 -1.14
C ILE A 82 3.57 -6.37 0.38
N VAL A 83 4.56 -5.91 1.14
CA VAL A 83 4.52 -5.99 2.62
C VAL A 83 3.33 -5.19 3.17
N LEU A 84 3.05 -4.00 2.64
CA LEU A 84 1.89 -3.21 3.06
C LEU A 84 0.57 -3.91 2.74
N VAL A 85 0.44 -4.58 1.60
CA VAL A 85 -0.73 -5.41 1.27
C VAL A 85 -0.93 -6.50 2.32
N VAL A 86 0.13 -7.22 2.69
CA VAL A 86 0.04 -8.28 3.71
C VAL A 86 -0.43 -7.70 5.05
N VAL A 87 0.17 -6.60 5.49
CA VAL A 87 -0.24 -5.92 6.75
C VAL A 87 -1.68 -5.43 6.67
N ALA A 88 -2.13 -4.90 5.54
CA ALA A 88 -3.51 -4.43 5.34
C ALA A 88 -4.54 -5.58 5.40
N LEU A 89 -4.20 -6.72 4.82
CA LEU A 89 -5.03 -7.93 4.94
C LEU A 89 -5.11 -8.40 6.39
N LEU A 90 -3.97 -8.45 7.11
CA LEU A 90 -3.94 -8.80 8.53
C LEU A 90 -4.79 -7.83 9.37
N ALA A 91 -4.66 -6.51 9.14
CA ALA A 91 -5.46 -5.50 9.81
C ALA A 91 -6.97 -5.70 9.58
N SER A 92 -7.35 -6.10 8.36
CA SER A 92 -8.74 -6.37 7.97
C SER A 92 -9.29 -7.62 8.68
N PHE A 93 -8.50 -8.68 8.79
CA PHE A 93 -8.92 -9.89 9.52
C PHE A 93 -8.99 -9.67 11.05
N LEU A 94 -8.14 -8.78 11.58
CA LEU A 94 -8.08 -8.45 13.00
C LEU A 94 -9.17 -7.49 13.49
N MET A 95 -10.13 -7.08 12.65
CA MET A 95 -11.22 -6.14 13.01
C MET A 95 -12.11 -6.59 14.18
N LYS A 96 -12.02 -7.85 14.65
CA LYS A 96 -12.59 -8.28 15.93
C LYS A 96 -11.96 -7.51 17.10
N LYS A 97 -10.63 -7.33 17.09
CA LYS A 97 -9.87 -6.54 18.08
C LYS A 97 -9.76 -5.10 17.60
N ARG A 98 -10.80 -4.29 17.86
CA ARG A 98 -10.95 -2.94 17.28
C ARG A 98 -9.72 -2.04 17.46
N ILE A 99 -9.10 -2.02 18.64
CA ILE A 99 -8.00 -1.10 18.96
C ILE A 99 -6.75 -1.50 18.17
N LEU A 100 -6.46 -2.80 18.14
CA LEU A 100 -5.31 -3.33 17.40
C LEU A 100 -5.46 -3.09 15.89
N SER A 101 -6.63 -3.42 15.33
CA SER A 101 -6.91 -3.18 13.91
C SER A 101 -6.91 -1.68 13.57
N GLY A 102 -7.47 -0.83 14.43
CA GLY A 102 -7.47 0.63 14.25
C GLY A 102 -6.05 1.22 14.22
N ILE A 103 -5.17 0.77 15.11
CA ILE A 103 -3.75 1.19 15.11
C ILE A 103 -3.07 0.73 13.82
N LEU A 104 -3.30 -0.51 13.38
CA LEU A 104 -2.71 -1.02 12.14
C LEU A 104 -3.17 -0.20 10.91
N PHE A 105 -4.46 0.13 10.80
CA PHE A 105 -4.97 0.97 9.72
C PHE A 105 -4.45 2.41 9.79
N LEU A 106 -4.26 2.96 10.99
CA LEU A 106 -3.67 4.29 11.14
C LEU A 106 -2.21 4.32 10.67
N LEU A 107 -1.42 3.32 11.06
CA LEU A 107 -0.03 3.17 10.61
C LEU A 107 0.03 2.96 9.10
N LEU A 108 -0.84 2.12 8.54
CA LEU A 108 -0.96 1.93 7.09
C LEU A 108 -1.26 3.24 6.37
N ALA A 109 -2.18 4.06 6.89
CA ALA A 109 -2.48 5.35 6.29
C ALA A 109 -1.24 6.25 6.21
N ILE A 110 -0.48 6.36 7.30
CA ILE A 110 0.75 7.18 7.33
C ILE A 110 1.80 6.62 6.38
N VAL A 111 2.08 5.31 6.46
CA VAL A 111 3.14 4.69 5.67
C VAL A 111 2.80 4.68 4.18
N VAL A 112 1.54 4.45 3.80
CA VAL A 112 1.11 4.55 2.41
C VAL A 112 1.17 6.00 1.92
N ALA A 113 0.76 6.98 2.72
CA ALA A 113 0.82 8.39 2.34
C ALA A 113 2.26 8.86 2.09
N VAL A 114 3.17 8.58 3.04
CA VAL A 114 4.58 8.98 2.94
C VAL A 114 5.31 8.14 1.90
N GLY A 115 5.15 6.81 1.95
CA GLY A 115 5.84 5.88 1.06
C GLY A 115 5.49 6.08 -0.41
N THR A 116 4.24 6.48 -0.71
CA THR A 116 3.80 6.75 -2.09
C THR A 116 3.93 8.21 -2.50
N VAL A 117 4.52 9.07 -1.65
CA VAL A 117 4.67 10.51 -1.89
C VAL A 117 3.32 11.15 -2.24
N GLY A 118 2.26 10.72 -1.56
CA GLY A 118 0.90 11.21 -1.78
C GLY A 118 0.20 10.70 -3.05
N VAL A 119 0.80 9.81 -3.85
CA VAL A 119 0.15 9.32 -5.08
C VAL A 119 -1.09 8.48 -4.77
N LEU A 120 -1.07 7.67 -3.71
CA LEU A 120 -2.19 6.78 -3.35
C LEU A 120 -3.23 7.42 -2.43
N ILE A 121 -3.64 8.66 -2.74
CA ILE A 121 -4.68 9.42 -2.01
C ILE A 121 -5.89 8.57 -1.59
N PRO A 122 -6.60 7.90 -2.52
CA PRO A 122 -7.79 7.16 -2.14
C PRO A 122 -7.50 6.03 -1.14
N VAL A 123 -6.32 5.40 -1.19
CA VAL A 123 -5.99 4.26 -0.32
C VAL A 123 -5.73 4.74 1.11
N TYR A 124 -4.80 5.68 1.29
CA TYR A 124 -4.44 6.09 2.65
C TYR A 124 -5.55 6.88 3.34
N LEU A 125 -6.39 7.62 2.60
CA LEU A 125 -7.56 8.28 3.18
C LEU A 125 -8.60 7.26 3.65
N LEU A 126 -8.87 6.21 2.86
CA LEU A 126 -9.78 5.15 3.28
C LEU A 126 -9.27 4.41 4.53
N TYR A 127 -7.96 4.10 4.58
CA TYR A 127 -7.37 3.51 5.80
C TYR A 127 -7.48 4.44 7.00
N PHE A 128 -7.25 5.74 6.82
CA PHE A 128 -7.40 6.72 7.90
C PHE A 128 -8.86 6.77 8.41
N ILE A 129 -9.83 6.84 7.50
CA ILE A 129 -11.26 6.85 7.85
C ILE A 129 -11.63 5.57 8.61
N VAL A 130 -11.20 4.40 8.13
CA VAL A 130 -11.45 3.11 8.82
C VAL A 130 -10.83 3.11 10.21
N ALA A 131 -9.61 3.62 10.38
CA ALA A 131 -8.96 3.72 11.68
C ALA A 131 -9.76 4.59 12.66
N ILE A 132 -10.19 5.78 12.23
CA ILE A 132 -11.04 6.66 13.05
C ILE A 132 -12.35 5.96 13.42
N MET A 133 -13.02 5.29 12.47
CA MET A 133 -14.26 4.56 12.77
C MET A 133 -14.04 3.47 13.83
N LEU A 134 -12.92 2.73 13.75
CA LEU A 134 -12.58 1.68 14.71
C LEU A 134 -12.25 2.22 16.12
N PHE A 135 -11.70 3.44 16.23
CA PHE A 135 -11.44 4.09 17.51
C PHE A 135 -12.69 4.72 18.13
N VAL A 136 -13.52 5.38 17.31
CA VAL A 136 -14.70 6.11 17.77
C VAL A 136 -15.84 5.15 18.14
N ARG A 137 -16.04 4.07 17.38
CA ARG A 137 -17.16 3.15 17.62
C ARG A 137 -16.85 2.14 18.72
N LYS A 138 -17.49 2.34 19.88
CA LYS A 138 -17.50 1.36 20.97
C LYS A 138 -18.38 0.15 20.61
N GLU A 139 -17.97 -1.04 21.03
CA GLU A 139 -18.79 -2.26 20.87
C GLU A 139 -19.97 -2.16 21.84
N ASN A 140 -21.14 -2.63 21.41
CA ASN A 140 -22.33 -2.59 22.24
C ASN A 140 -22.18 -3.66 23.33
N PRO A 141 -22.17 -3.33 24.63
CA PRO A 141 -21.87 -4.29 25.70
C PRO A 141 -22.83 -5.48 25.79
N ALA A 142 -24.01 -5.40 25.17
CA ALA A 142 -24.99 -6.48 25.11
C ALA A 142 -24.50 -7.73 24.33
N GLU A 143 -23.66 -7.57 23.31
CA GLU A 143 -23.14 -8.69 22.51
C GLU A 143 -22.04 -9.46 23.29
N TYR A 144 -21.36 -8.78 24.22
CA TYR A 144 -20.40 -9.41 25.13
C TYR A 144 -21.13 -10.24 26.21
N GLN A 145 -22.23 -9.73 26.76
CA GLN A 145 -22.99 -10.44 27.80
C GLN A 145 -23.65 -11.72 27.30
N GLU A 146 -24.18 -11.77 26.07
CA GLU A 146 -24.72 -13.02 25.51
C GLU A 146 -23.64 -14.12 25.42
N THR A 147 -22.44 -13.81 24.95
CA THR A 147 -21.37 -14.84 24.84
C THR A 147 -20.89 -15.42 26.17
N VAL A 148 -21.06 -14.69 27.28
CA VAL A 148 -20.66 -15.15 28.62
C VAL A 148 -21.80 -15.90 29.32
N ASN A 149 -23.06 -15.65 28.95
CA ASN A 149 -24.23 -16.30 29.57
C ASN A 149 -24.51 -17.72 29.04
N TYR A 150 -23.75 -18.18 28.04
CA TYR A 150 -23.83 -19.53 27.47
C TYR A 150 -22.60 -20.40 27.81
N LEU A 151 -21.72 -19.92 28.70
CA LEU A 151 -20.58 -20.66 29.26
C LEU A 151 -20.82 -20.90 30.76
#